data_AF-A0A2H9TQB8-F1
#
_entry.id   AF-A0A2H9TQB8-F1
#
_cell.length_a   1.000
_cell.length_b   1.000
_cell.length_c   1.000
_cell.angle_alpha   90.00
_cell.angle_beta   90.00
_cell.angle_gamma   90.00
#
_symmetry.space_group_name_H-M   'P 1'
#
loop_
_entity.id
_entity.type
_entity.pdbx_description
1 polymer ?
#
loop_
_entity_poly.entity_id
_entity_poly.type
_entity_poly.pdbx_seq_one_letter_code
_entity_poly.pdbx_strand_id
1 'polypeptide(L)'
;MSTTIDGVAAEGLNEEQIQIQSIAQEFARNELAPNMSTWDAKEEFPVDTLKKAAALGFSGIYIKPENGGTGLGRIEASIVFEALSHGCVSTSAYLSIHKYTI
;
A
#
# COMPACT_ATOMS: atom_id res chain seq x y z
N MET A 1 12.21 -16.16 27.32
CA MET A 1 10.76 -16.07 27.05
C MET A 1 10.45 -14.62 26.69
N SER A 2 10.75 -14.24 25.45
CA SER A 2 10.35 -12.97 24.85
C SER A 2 10.23 -13.28 23.36
N THR A 3 8.98 -13.40 22.93
CA THR A 3 8.64 -13.92 21.60
C THR A 3 8.84 -12.80 20.59
N THR A 4 9.72 -13.08 19.65
CA THR A 4 10.09 -12.38 18.42
C THR A 4 8.92 -11.65 17.75
N ILE A 5 9.12 -10.36 17.44
CA ILE A 5 8.37 -9.64 16.38
C ILE A 5 9.25 -9.27 15.18
N ASP A 6 10.48 -9.79 15.10
CA ASP A 6 11.40 -9.62 13.96
C ASP A 6 11.19 -10.66 12.85
N GLY A 7 9.93 -11.11 12.63
CA GLY A 7 9.67 -12.44 12.08
C GLY A 7 8.65 -12.57 10.94
N VAL A 8 8.49 -11.56 10.08
CA VAL A 8 8.02 -11.78 8.69
C VAL A 8 8.86 -10.93 7.76
N ALA A 9 10.16 -11.24 7.65
CA ALA A 9 10.72 -11.19 6.30
C ALA A 9 10.07 -12.38 5.59
N ALA A 10 9.18 -12.12 4.64
CA ALA A 10 8.56 -13.20 3.89
C ALA A 10 9.69 -14.04 3.25
N GLU A 11 9.92 -15.25 3.78
CA GLU A 11 10.92 -16.19 3.28
C GLU A 11 10.59 -16.47 1.81
N GLY A 12 11.31 -15.80 0.90
CA GLY A 12 11.04 -15.83 -0.54
C GLY A 12 10.99 -14.46 -1.25
N LEU A 13 11.04 -13.34 -0.53
CA LEU A 13 11.15 -12.02 -1.13
C LEU A 13 12.61 -11.59 -1.35
N ASN A 14 12.85 -10.87 -2.45
CA ASN A 14 14.13 -10.19 -2.68
C ASN A 14 14.23 -8.87 -1.91
N GLU A 15 15.42 -8.27 -1.87
CA GLU A 15 15.67 -7.04 -1.10
C GLU A 15 14.79 -5.86 -1.54
N GLU A 16 14.52 -5.71 -2.84
CA GLU A 16 13.65 -4.66 -3.38
C GLU A 16 12.20 -4.85 -2.92
N GLN A 17 11.70 -6.08 -2.97
CA GLN A 17 10.37 -6.45 -2.49
C GLN A 17 10.19 -6.21 -0.98
N ILE A 18 11.23 -6.47 -0.18
CA ILE A 18 11.26 -6.17 1.25
C ILE A 18 11.17 -4.66 1.48
N GLN A 19 11.89 -3.86 0.69
CA GLN A 19 11.81 -2.40 0.78
C GLN A 19 10.42 -1.89 0.41
N ILE A 20 9.82 -2.40 -0.67
CA ILE A 20 8.45 -2.06 -1.09
C ILE A 20 7.46 -2.40 0.03
N GLN A 21 7.59 -3.58 0.65
CA GLN A 21 6.77 -3.99 1.79
C GLN A 21 6.90 -3.01 2.96
N SER A 22 8.13 -2.64 3.31
CA SER A 22 8.41 -1.75 4.43
C SER A 22 7.77 -0.37 4.23
N ILE A 23 7.92 0.21 3.04
CA ILE A 23 7.33 1.51 2.69
C ILE A 23 5.80 1.43 2.74
N ALA A 24 5.20 0.37 2.18
CA ALA A 24 3.76 0.19 2.19
C ALA A 24 3.20 0.00 3.61
N GLN A 25 3.90 -0.75 4.47
CA GLN A 25 3.53 -0.93 5.88
C GLN A 25 3.64 0.37 6.67
N GLU A 26 4.67 1.18 6.43
CA GLU A 26 4.81 2.48 7.06
C GLU A 26 3.67 3.43 6.65
N PHE A 27 3.35 3.50 5.37
CA PHE A 27 2.21 4.27 4.88
C PHE A 27 0.88 3.79 5.50
N ALA A 28 0.65 2.47 5.54
CA ALA A 28 -0.54 1.90 6.14
C ALA A 28 -0.69 2.27 7.63
N ARG A 29 0.41 2.22 8.41
CA ARG A 29 0.39 2.57 9.83
C ARG A 29 0.21 4.06 10.09
N ASN A 30 0.84 4.91 9.29
CA ASN A 30 0.91 6.35 9.56
C ASN A 30 -0.28 7.12 8.94
N GLU A 31 -0.76 6.70 7.76
CA GLU A 31 -1.73 7.47 6.98
C GLU A 31 -3.11 6.80 6.92
N LEU A 32 -3.18 5.46 6.89
CA LEU A 32 -4.45 4.73 6.79
C LEU A 32 -5.04 4.37 8.16
N ALA A 33 -4.29 3.63 8.98
CA ALA A 33 -4.78 3.07 10.25
C ALA A 33 -5.40 4.10 11.22
N PRO A 34 -4.82 5.31 11.42
CA PRO A 34 -5.39 6.29 12.35
C PRO A 34 -6.72 6.88 11.89
N ASN A 35 -6.95 6.92 10.58
CA ASN A 35 -8.07 7.63 9.98
C ASN A 35 -9.21 6.70 9.54
N MET A 36 -8.93 5.40 9.32
CA MET A 36 -9.87 4.40 8.83
C MET A 36 -11.22 4.42 9.55
N SER A 37 -11.26 4.39 10.89
CA SER A 37 -12.52 4.36 11.64
C SER A 37 -13.36 5.62 11.45
N THR A 38 -12.73 6.77 11.21
CA THR A 38 -13.43 8.03 10.94
C THR A 38 -14.02 8.05 9.54
N TRP A 39 -13.24 7.61 8.54
CA TRP A 39 -13.70 7.55 7.17
C TRP A 39 -14.85 6.56 6.99
N ASP A 40 -14.76 5.40 7.65
CA ASP A 40 -15.83 4.39 7.62
C ASP A 40 -17.12 4.91 8.27
N ALA A 41 -17.02 5.51 9.46
CA ALA A 41 -18.20 6.02 10.18
C ALA A 41 -18.88 7.22 9.49
N LYS A 42 -18.13 8.01 8.72
CA LYS A 42 -18.64 9.21 8.02
C LYS A 42 -18.91 8.98 6.54
N GLU A 43 -18.64 7.78 6.02
CA GLU A 43 -18.65 7.49 4.58
C GLU A 43 -17.81 8.51 3.78
N GLU A 44 -16.70 8.94 4.37
CA GLU A 44 -15.85 10.00 3.82
C GLU A 44 -14.78 9.39 2.89
N PHE A 45 -14.66 9.96 1.69
CA PHE A 45 -13.70 9.49 0.71
C PHE A 45 -12.33 10.19 0.87
N PRO A 46 -11.25 9.46 1.20
CA PRO A 46 -9.98 10.06 1.62
C PRO A 46 -9.09 10.49 0.44
N VAL A 47 -9.51 11.54 -0.28
CA VAL A 47 -8.82 12.02 -1.50
C VAL A 47 -7.36 12.39 -1.23
N ASP A 48 -7.07 13.09 -0.14
CA ASP A 48 -5.70 13.53 0.16
C ASP A 48 -4.77 12.35 0.46
N THR A 49 -5.26 11.35 1.19
CA THR A 49 -4.51 10.12 1.45
C THR A 49 -4.26 9.34 0.16
N LEU A 50 -5.25 9.27 -0.73
CA LEU A 50 -5.10 8.62 -2.04
C LEU A 50 -4.07 9.33 -2.92
N LYS A 51 -3.99 10.66 -2.88
CA LYS A 51 -2.93 11.42 -3.58
C LYS A 51 -1.55 11.11 -3.01
N LYS A 52 -1.41 10.97 -1.69
CA LYS A 52 -0.15 10.53 -1.06
C LYS A 52 0.23 9.12 -1.50
N ALA A 53 -0.73 8.19 -1.53
CA ALA A 53 -0.51 6.83 -2.03
C ALA A 53 -0.08 6.81 -3.50
N ALA A 54 -0.67 7.67 -4.33
CA ALA A 54 -0.29 7.83 -5.73
C ALA A 54 1.13 8.39 -5.90
N ALA A 55 1.54 9.36 -5.06
CA ALA A 55 2.91 9.89 -5.06
C ALA A 55 3.97 8.83 -4.69
N LEU A 56 3.58 7.80 -3.93
CA LEU A 56 4.43 6.63 -3.64
C LEU A 56 4.39 5.57 -4.75
N GLY A 57 3.60 5.78 -5.81
CA GLY A 57 3.47 4.85 -6.94
C GLY A 57 2.49 3.69 -6.71
N PHE A 58 1.77 3.65 -5.59
CA PHE A 58 0.86 2.55 -5.25
C PHE A 58 -0.42 2.53 -6.12
N SER A 59 -0.77 3.63 -6.78
CA SER A 59 -1.89 3.69 -7.73
C SER A 59 -1.52 3.28 -9.16
N GLY A 60 -0.21 3.16 -9.44
CA GLY A 60 0.35 2.95 -10.78
C GLY A 60 1.22 1.70 -10.90
N ILE A 61 0.99 0.68 -10.06
CA ILE A 61 1.91 -0.47 -9.92
C ILE A 61 2.19 -1.16 -11.27
N TYR A 62 1.14 -1.43 -12.05
CA TYR A 62 1.25 -2.11 -13.34
C TYR A 62 1.45 -1.17 -14.54
N ILE A 63 1.48 0.14 -14.31
CA ILE A 63 1.61 1.12 -15.37
C ILE A 63 3.10 1.28 -15.65
N LYS A 64 3.49 1.30 -16.92
CA LYS A 64 4.89 1.48 -17.29
C LYS A 64 5.41 2.85 -16.82
N PRO A 65 6.72 2.98 -16.50
CA PRO A 65 7.32 4.25 -16.11
C PRO A 65 7.13 5.39 -17.12
N GLU A 66 7.09 5.07 -18.42
CA GLU A 66 6.81 6.03 -19.50
C GLU A 66 5.44 6.74 -19.37
N ASN A 67 4.51 6.14 -18.61
CA ASN A 67 3.16 6.66 -18.35
C ASN A 67 2.95 7.05 -16.87
N GLY A 68 4.05 7.31 -16.14
CA GLY A 68 4.03 7.75 -14.74
C GLY A 68 3.85 6.64 -13.69
N GLY A 69 3.86 5.37 -14.11
CA GLY A 69 3.72 4.23 -13.19
C GLY A 69 5.05 3.68 -12.69
N THR A 70 5.00 2.64 -11.87
CA THR A 70 6.23 2.01 -11.33
C THR A 70 6.71 0.82 -12.16
N GLY A 71 5.89 0.28 -13.06
CA GLY A 71 6.25 -0.83 -13.94
C GLY A 71 6.50 -2.16 -13.21
N LEU A 72 6.01 -2.28 -11.99
CA LEU A 72 6.22 -3.45 -11.12
C LEU A 72 5.31 -4.63 -11.50
N GLY A 73 5.69 -5.81 -11.04
CA GLY A 73 5.01 -7.06 -11.30
C GLY A 73 3.86 -7.35 -10.33
N ARG A 74 3.27 -8.53 -10.50
CA ARG A 74 2.14 -9.00 -9.67
C ARG A 74 2.54 -9.31 -8.22
N ILE A 75 3.79 -9.69 -7.99
CA ILE A 75 4.27 -10.02 -6.64
C ILE A 75 4.37 -8.74 -5.82
N GLU A 76 4.97 -7.70 -6.39
CA GLU A 76 5.10 -6.39 -5.76
C GLU A 76 3.72 -5.78 -5.48
N ALA A 77 2.79 -5.91 -6.42
CA ALA A 77 1.42 -5.48 -6.21
C ALA A 77 0.75 -6.20 -5.03
N SER A 78 0.89 -7.52 -4.94
CA SER A 78 0.35 -8.30 -3.82
C SER A 78 0.93 -7.85 -2.49
N ILE A 79 2.25 -7.63 -2.43
CA ILE A 79 2.95 -7.15 -1.23
C ILE A 79 2.40 -5.78 -0.79
N VAL A 80 2.24 -4.85 -1.74
CA VAL A 80 1.71 -3.51 -1.46
C VAL A 80 0.27 -3.62 -0.95
N PHE A 81 -0.62 -4.33 -1.65
CA PHE A 81 -2.02 -4.43 -1.25
C PHE A 81 -2.22 -5.19 0.06
N GLU A 82 -1.41 -6.21 0.34
CA GLU A 82 -1.40 -6.88 1.64
C GLU A 82 -1.07 -5.88 2.75
N ALA A 83 0.04 -5.16 2.62
CA ALA A 83 0.47 -4.16 3.59
C ALA A 83 -0.55 -3.03 3.79
N LEU A 84 -1.12 -2.48 2.70
CA LEU A 84 -2.14 -1.43 2.77
C LEU A 84 -3.43 -1.91 3.44
N SER A 85 -3.80 -3.17 3.24
CA SER A 85 -5.02 -3.76 3.82
C SER A 85 -4.94 -3.86 5.35
N HIS A 86 -3.75 -3.93 5.94
CA HIS A 86 -3.60 -3.81 7.40
C HIS A 86 -3.98 -2.44 7.94
N GLY A 87 -3.88 -1.38 7.12
CA GLY A 87 -4.25 -0.02 7.49
C GLY A 87 -5.71 0.30 7.21
N CYS A 88 -6.18 0.02 5.99
CA CYS A 88 -7.58 0.22 5.60
C CYS A 88 -7.96 -0.65 4.40
N VAL A 89 -8.78 -1.67 4.63
CA VAL A 89 -9.18 -2.63 3.58
C VAL A 89 -9.98 -1.95 2.47
N SER A 90 -10.92 -1.06 2.80
CA SER A 90 -11.76 -0.38 1.79
C SER A 90 -10.93 0.51 0.86
N THR A 91 -9.99 1.28 1.42
CA THR A 91 -9.09 2.15 0.64
C THR A 91 -8.11 1.33 -0.21
N SER A 92 -7.57 0.23 0.36
CA SER A 92 -6.72 -0.73 -0.38
C SER A 92 -7.46 -1.36 -1.56
N ALA A 93 -8.70 -1.81 -1.34
CA ALA A 93 -9.55 -2.37 -2.38
C ALA A 93 -9.84 -1.34 -3.48
N TYR A 94 -10.11 -0.07 -3.10
CA TYR A 94 -10.27 1.01 -4.07
C TYR A 94 -9.01 1.18 -4.94
N LEU A 95 -7.82 1.24 -4.35
CA LEU A 95 -6.55 1.35 -5.09
C LEU A 95 -6.29 0.16 -6.01
N SER A 96 -6.76 -1.04 -5.67
CA SER A 96 -6.62 -2.22 -6.53
C SER A 96 -7.48 -2.14 -7.80
N ILE A 97 -8.63 -1.47 -7.73
CA ILE A 97 -9.57 -1.28 -8.85
C ILE A 97 -9.15 -0.06 -9.67
N HIS A 98 -8.73 0.99 -8.99
CA HIS A 98 -8.49 2.31 -9.57
C HIS A 98 -7.06 2.41 -10.12
N LYS A 99 -6.93 2.65 -11.43
CA LYS A 99 -5.64 2.87 -12.08
C LYS A 99 -5.55 4.32 -12.56
N TYR A 100 -5.07 5.20 -11.70
CA TYR A 100 -4.75 6.57 -12.09
C TYR A 100 -3.30 6.88 -11.69
N THR A 101 -2.53 7.30 -12.68
CA THR A 101 -1.29 8.05 -12.50
C THR A 101 -1.63 9.54 -12.57
N ILE A 102 -1.13 10.33 -11.60
CA ILE A 102 -1.25 11.80 -11.58
C ILE A 102 0.09 12.39 -12.00
#